data_AF-A0A950Y8N6-F1
#
_entry.id   AF-A0A950Y8N6-F1
#
_cell.length_a   1.000
_cell.length_b   1.000
_cell.length_c   1.000
_cell.angle_alpha   90.00
_cell.angle_beta   90.00
_cell.angle_gamma   90.00
#
_symmetry.space_group_name_H-M   'P 1'
#
loop_
_entity.id
_entity.type
_entity.pdbx_description
1 polymer ?
#
loop_
_entity_poly.entity_id
_entity_poly.type
_entity_poly.pdbx_seq_one_letter_code
_entity_poly.pdbx_strand_id
1 'polypeptide(L)'
;MADLRCPSCGSAYPGEERFCPDCRLPLVHDAEGEGVIETVGERHERARKIKPQLTEGRLVRVAGARNQAEAEFIQGLLLEEGVPSLLRRSAGFDVPDFLAAGPRDVLVPEAGLATAREVLLEGELISGETPAQVVTPARLLVGLVAALAIGALVVWVLSLLVG
;
A
#
# COMPACT_ATOMS: atom_id res chain seq x y z
N MET A 1 2.95 -39.75 23.89
CA MET A 1 3.48 -39.19 25.15
C MET A 1 4.31 -37.98 24.76
N ALA A 2 3.93 -36.78 25.21
CA ALA A 2 4.66 -35.57 24.85
C ALA A 2 6.03 -35.59 25.53
N ASP A 3 7.09 -35.56 24.73
CA ASP A 3 8.48 -35.49 25.20
C ASP A 3 8.90 -34.01 25.26
N LEU A 4 9.15 -33.51 26.47
CA LEU A 4 9.61 -32.15 26.72
C LEU A 4 11.12 -32.21 26.98
N ARG A 5 11.93 -31.42 26.26
CA ARG A 5 13.36 -31.28 26.51
C ARG A 5 13.77 -29.94 27.07
N CYS A 6 14.82 -29.97 27.89
CA CYS A 6 15.49 -28.75 28.31
C CYS A 6 16.39 -28.23 27.18
N PRO A 7 16.26 -26.96 26.75
CA PRO A 7 17.08 -26.38 25.68
C PRO A 7 18.56 -26.18 26.06
N SER A 8 18.92 -26.27 27.35
CA SER A 8 20.30 -26.08 27.81
C SER A 8 21.06 -27.36 28.09
N CYS A 9 20.43 -28.37 28.72
CA CYS A 9 21.11 -29.63 29.05
C CYS A 9 20.65 -30.82 28.18
N GLY A 10 19.58 -30.67 27.39
CA GLY A 10 19.08 -31.70 26.48
C GLY A 10 18.35 -32.87 27.15
N SER A 11 18.17 -32.83 28.48
CA SER A 11 17.42 -33.85 29.22
C SER A 11 15.94 -33.84 28.82
N ALA A 12 15.38 -35.05 28.70
CA ALA A 12 13.99 -35.31 28.33
C ALA A 12 13.12 -35.57 29.56
N TYR A 13 11.88 -35.08 29.52
CA TYR A 13 10.95 -35.03 30.64
C TYR A 13 9.52 -35.30 30.19
N PRO A 14 8.67 -35.88 31.06
CA PRO A 14 7.26 -36.08 30.78
C PRO A 14 6.51 -34.74 30.70
N GLY A 15 5.45 -34.68 29.89
CA GLY A 15 4.64 -33.48 29.61
C GLY A 15 3.95 -32.78 30.79
N GLU A 16 4.15 -33.25 32.03
CA GLU A 16 3.61 -32.66 33.27
C GLU A 16 4.57 -31.65 33.90
N GLU A 17 5.87 -31.76 33.60
CA GLU A 17 6.90 -30.87 34.12
C GLU A 17 7.05 -29.64 33.22
N ARG A 18 7.13 -28.44 33.81
CA ARG A 18 7.25 -27.17 33.05
C ARG A 18 8.66 -26.61 33.03
N PHE A 19 9.48 -26.96 34.02
CA PHE A 19 10.82 -26.43 34.21
C PHE A 19 11.80 -27.56 34.51
N CYS A 20 13.00 -27.47 33.94
CA CYS A 20 14.08 -28.39 34.26
C CYS A 20 14.50 -28.22 35.74
N PRO A 21 14.56 -29.30 36.55
CA PRO A 21 14.99 -29.22 37.94
C PRO A 21 16.45 -28.75 38.08
N ASP A 22 17.31 -29.06 37.11
CA ASP A 22 18.74 -28.70 37.16
C ASP A 22 19.01 -27.30 36.60
N CYS A 23 18.53 -27.02 35.38
CA CYS A 23 18.81 -25.76 34.68
C CYS A 23 17.80 -24.66 34.99
N ARG A 24 16.64 -24.98 35.58
CA ARG A 24 15.49 -24.08 35.83
C ARG A 24 14.95 -23.36 34.61
N LEU A 25 15.33 -23.79 33.41
CA LEU A 25 14.79 -23.27 32.17
C LEU A 25 13.45 -23.94 31.84
N PRO A 26 12.53 -23.22 31.17
CA PRO A 26 11.31 -23.82 30.64
C PRO A 26 11.64 -24.98 29.71
N LEU A 27 10.95 -26.11 29.91
CA LEU A 27 11.07 -27.26 29.01
C LEU A 27 10.29 -26.97 27.72
N VAL A 28 10.85 -27.34 26.57
CA VAL A 28 10.26 -27.15 25.24
C VAL A 28 9.92 -28.50 24.61
N HIS A 29 8.95 -28.57 23.71
CA HIS A 29 8.66 -29.81 23.00
C HIS A 29 9.83 -30.19 22.08
N ASP A 30 10.14 -31.48 22.03
CA ASP A 30 11.06 -31.99 21.02
C ASP A 30 10.53 -31.70 19.62
N ALA A 31 11.27 -30.86 18.89
CA ALA A 31 10.98 -30.49 17.52
C ALA A 31 11.08 -31.65 16.52
N GLU A 32 11.33 -32.88 16.99
CA GLU A 32 11.27 -34.12 16.21
C GLU A 32 9.82 -34.62 16.05
N GLY A 33 8.90 -34.13 16.88
CA GLY A 33 7.48 -34.23 16.59
C GLY A 33 7.17 -33.30 15.43
N GLU A 34 6.64 -33.87 14.35
CA GLU A 34 6.13 -33.25 13.12
C GLU A 34 5.08 -32.17 13.42
N GLY A 35 5.49 -31.10 14.10
CA GLY A 35 4.86 -29.81 14.03
C GLY A 35 5.10 -29.37 12.62
N VAL A 36 4.19 -29.76 11.74
CA VAL A 36 3.96 -29.08 10.47
C VAL A 36 3.91 -27.61 10.86
N ILE A 37 5.01 -26.88 10.65
CA ILE A 37 4.94 -25.44 10.50
C ILE A 37 4.11 -25.33 9.25
N GLU A 38 2.79 -25.31 9.41
CA GLU A 38 1.87 -25.05 8.32
C GLU A 38 2.40 -23.76 7.74
N THR A 39 2.98 -23.85 6.53
CA THR A 39 3.77 -22.80 5.92
C THR A 39 2.94 -21.54 6.05
N VAL A 40 3.39 -20.64 6.93
CA VAL A 40 2.61 -19.49 7.36
C VAL A 40 2.30 -18.72 6.09
N GLY A 41 1.06 -18.82 5.61
CA GLY A 41 0.74 -18.32 4.27
C GLY A 41 1.06 -16.83 4.17
N GLU A 42 1.37 -16.35 2.97
CA GLU A 42 1.76 -14.94 2.71
C GLU A 42 0.81 -13.92 3.40
N ARG A 43 -0.49 -14.25 3.49
CA ARG A 43 -1.48 -13.43 4.20
C ARG A 43 -1.16 -13.21 5.68
N HIS A 44 -0.67 -14.24 6.36
CA HIS A 44 -0.35 -14.18 7.79
C HIS A 44 0.95 -13.41 8.03
N GLU A 45 1.95 -13.57 7.16
CA GLU A 45 3.18 -12.77 7.22
C GLU A 45 2.89 -11.28 7.04
N ARG A 46 2.04 -10.93 6.06
CA ARG A 46 1.57 -9.55 5.83
C ARG A 46 0.84 -8.98 7.04
N ALA A 47 -0.05 -9.77 7.66
CA ALA A 47 -0.81 -9.33 8.83
C ALA A 47 0.09 -8.98 10.03
N ARG A 48 1.23 -9.67 10.20
CA ARG A 48 2.18 -9.39 11.28
C ARG A 48 2.91 -8.06 11.14
N LYS A 49 3.06 -7.54 9.92
CA LYS A 49 3.70 -6.23 9.68
C LYS A 49 2.81 -5.06 10.07
N ILE A 50 1.48 -5.26 10.14
CA ILE A 50 0.52 -4.20 10.41
C ILE A 50 0.66 -3.70 11.86
N LYS A 51 0.89 -2.40 12.02
CA LYS A 51 0.91 -1.72 13.32
C LYS A 51 -0.54 -1.42 13.74
N PRO A 52 -1.04 -1.97 14.87
CA PRO A 52 -2.44 -1.80 15.28
C PRO A 52 -2.88 -0.32 15.39
N GLN A 53 -1.97 0.55 15.84
CA GLN A 53 -2.21 1.97 16.02
C GLN A 53 -2.52 2.72 14.72
N LEU A 54 -2.11 2.16 13.57
CA LEU A 54 -2.30 2.78 12.25
C LEU A 54 -3.55 2.24 11.52
N THR A 55 -4.37 1.43 12.19
CA THR A 55 -5.53 0.76 11.60
C THR A 55 -6.84 1.53 11.81
N GLU A 56 -6.83 2.57 12.65
CA GLU A 56 -8.04 3.26 13.10
C GLU A 56 -8.49 4.39 12.17
N GLY A 57 -9.81 4.65 12.19
CA GLY A 57 -10.44 5.80 11.53
C GLY A 57 -11.04 5.48 10.17
N ARG A 58 -11.39 6.55 9.43
CA ARG A 58 -12.00 6.43 8.10
C ARG A 58 -10.94 6.20 7.03
N LEU A 59 -11.34 5.57 5.93
CA LEU A 59 -10.46 5.40 4.76
C LEU A 59 -10.33 6.72 4.00
N VAL A 60 -9.10 7.22 3.91
CA VAL A 60 -8.72 8.45 3.22
C VAL A 60 -7.80 8.12 2.06
N ARG A 61 -8.03 8.75 0.91
CA ARG A 61 -7.17 8.59 -0.27
C ARG A 61 -5.81 9.25 -0.03
N VAL A 62 -4.75 8.48 -0.17
CA VAL A 62 -3.37 8.97 -0.05
C VAL A 62 -2.67 9.12 -1.40
N ALA A 63 -2.93 8.20 -2.33
CA ALA A 63 -2.30 8.21 -3.65
C ALA A 63 -3.26 7.71 -4.75
N GLY A 64 -2.92 8.00 -6.00
CA GLY A 64 -3.52 7.39 -7.19
C GLY A 64 -2.43 6.71 -8.02
N ALA A 65 -2.62 5.44 -8.32
CA ALA A 65 -1.77 4.64 -9.20
C ALA A 65 -2.39 4.56 -10.60
N ARG A 66 -1.56 4.58 -11.64
CA ARG A 66 -1.98 4.54 -13.05
C ARG A 66 -2.45 3.15 -13.46
N ASN A 67 -1.95 2.11 -12.82
CA ASN A 67 -2.28 0.71 -13.10
C ASN A 67 -2.27 -0.14 -11.81
N GLN A 68 -2.64 -1.41 -11.94
CA GLN A 68 -2.70 -2.35 -10.81
C GLN A 68 -1.32 -2.64 -10.20
N ALA A 69 -0.29 -2.83 -11.02
CA ALA A 69 1.05 -3.17 -10.53
C ALA A 69 1.65 -2.04 -9.68
N GLU A 70 1.48 -0.79 -10.11
CA GLU A 70 1.89 0.39 -9.33
C GLU A 70 1.11 0.50 -8.02
N ALA A 71 -0.19 0.18 -8.02
CA ALA A 71 -1.01 0.19 -6.82
C ALA A 71 -0.57 -0.88 -5.81
N GLU A 72 -0.22 -2.08 -6.29
CA GLU A 72 0.31 -3.18 -5.47
C GLU A 72 1.70 -2.86 -4.94
N PHE A 73 2.55 -2.20 -5.73
CA PHE A 73 3.85 -1.72 -5.29
C PHE A 73 3.73 -0.70 -4.14
N ILE A 74 2.89 0.33 -4.31
CA ILE A 74 2.62 1.32 -3.26
C ILE A 74 2.07 0.65 -2.00
N GLN A 75 1.14 -0.30 -2.16
CA GLN A 75 0.61 -1.07 -1.04
C GLN A 75 1.70 -1.87 -0.31
N GLY A 76 2.64 -2.48 -1.05
CA GLY A 76 3.79 -3.16 -0.49
C GLY A 76 4.65 -2.23 0.35
N LEU A 77 5.01 -1.06 -0.20
CA LEU A 77 5.81 -0.05 0.49
C LEU A 77 5.16 0.41 1.81
N LEU A 78 3.86 0.71 1.78
CA LEU A 78 3.12 1.10 2.99
C LEU A 78 3.05 -0.03 4.02
N LEU A 79 2.95 -1.29 3.56
CA LEU A 79 2.88 -2.45 4.43
C LEU A 79 4.22 -2.73 5.12
N GLU A 80 5.36 -2.45 4.48
CA GLU A 80 6.67 -2.56 5.12
C GLU A 80 6.80 -1.60 6.31
N GLU A 81 6.20 -0.41 6.24
CA GLU A 81 6.13 0.53 7.36
C GLU A 81 5.00 0.20 8.36
N GLY A 82 4.23 -0.85 8.07
CA GLY A 82 3.14 -1.34 8.90
C GLY A 82 1.82 -0.57 8.77
N VAL A 83 1.67 0.24 7.72
CA VAL A 83 0.44 0.96 7.41
C VAL A 83 -0.48 0.06 6.57
N PRO A 84 -1.68 -0.30 7.07
CA PRO A 84 -2.65 -1.04 6.27
C PRO A 84 -3.23 -0.15 5.17
N SER A 85 -3.43 -0.71 3.97
CA SER A 85 -3.99 0.02 2.83
C SER A 85 -5.02 -0.81 2.05
N LEU A 86 -5.97 -0.12 1.42
CA LEU A 86 -6.99 -0.70 0.56
C LEU A 86 -6.94 -0.09 -0.83
N LEU A 87 -6.96 -0.95 -1.84
CA LEU A 87 -7.03 -0.54 -3.24
C LEU A 87 -8.49 -0.42 -3.67
N ARG A 88 -8.85 0.73 -4.23
CA ARG A 88 -10.16 0.98 -4.82
C ARG A 88 -9.99 1.35 -6.30
N ARG A 89 -10.90 0.93 -7.16
CA ARG A 89 -10.91 1.43 -8.55
C ARG A 89 -11.23 2.92 -8.56
N SER A 90 -10.45 3.71 -9.30
CA SER A 90 -10.71 5.15 -9.42
C SER A 90 -12.06 5.37 -10.10
N ALA A 91 -12.88 6.27 -9.52
CA ALA A 91 -14.20 6.57 -10.06
C ALA A 91 -14.11 7.10 -11.50
N GLY A 92 -15.06 6.70 -12.37
CA GLY A 92 -15.12 7.15 -13.76
C GLY A 92 -14.34 6.30 -14.77
N PHE A 93 -13.65 5.23 -14.32
CA PHE A 93 -12.91 4.29 -15.20
C PHE A 93 -13.48 2.86 -15.16
N ASP A 94 -14.79 2.70 -15.00
CA ASP A 94 -15.49 1.41 -14.86
C ASP A 94 -16.01 0.88 -16.21
N VAL A 95 -15.15 0.91 -17.24
CA VAL A 95 -15.43 0.39 -18.60
C VAL A 95 -14.72 -0.96 -18.74
N PRO A 96 -15.30 -1.97 -19.43
CA PRO A 96 -14.74 -3.32 -19.52
C PRO A 96 -13.24 -3.41 -19.84
N ASP A 97 -12.72 -2.56 -20.73
CA ASP A 97 -11.29 -2.49 -21.09
C ASP A 97 -10.38 -2.02 -19.94
N PHE A 98 -10.89 -1.24 -18.98
CA PHE A 98 -10.14 -0.73 -17.82
C PHE A 98 -10.29 -1.60 -16.56
N LEU A 99 -11.03 -2.71 -16.64
CA LEU A 99 -11.21 -3.63 -15.52
C LEU A 99 -9.92 -4.36 -15.16
N ALA A 100 -9.09 -4.70 -16.16
CA ALA A 100 -7.86 -5.47 -15.97
C ALA A 100 -6.62 -4.62 -15.64
N ALA A 101 -6.54 -3.37 -16.10
CA ALA A 101 -5.32 -2.55 -15.97
C ALA A 101 -5.54 -1.05 -15.67
N GLY A 102 -6.77 -0.64 -15.36
CA GLY A 102 -7.10 0.78 -15.15
C GLY A 102 -6.49 1.40 -13.88
N PRO A 103 -6.65 2.72 -13.68
CA PRO A 103 -6.13 3.46 -12.53
C PRO A 103 -6.83 3.11 -11.22
N ARG A 104 -6.07 3.11 -10.12
CA ARG A 104 -6.45 2.64 -8.77
C ARG A 104 -6.13 3.71 -7.74
N ASP A 105 -7.04 3.91 -6.80
CA ASP A 105 -6.85 4.77 -5.66
C ASP A 105 -6.35 3.93 -4.47
N VAL A 106 -5.28 4.40 -3.82
CA VAL A 106 -4.76 3.80 -2.60
C VAL A 106 -5.36 4.56 -1.41
N LEU A 107 -6.07 3.83 -0.57
CA LEU A 107 -6.73 4.34 0.62
C LEU A 107 -6.03 3.81 1.88
N VAL A 108 -5.87 4.67 2.89
CA VAL A 108 -5.31 4.31 4.20
C VAL A 108 -6.25 4.77 5.31
N PRO A 109 -6.27 4.12 6.48
CA PRO A 109 -6.96 4.66 7.65
C PRO A 109 -6.40 6.02 8.05
N GLU A 110 -7.26 6.88 8.58
CA GLU A 110 -6.92 8.24 9.01
C GLU A 110 -5.73 8.27 9.97
N ALA A 111 -5.62 7.30 10.88
CA ALA A 111 -4.50 7.17 11.81
C ALA A 111 -3.14 6.91 11.10
N GLY A 112 -3.15 6.22 9.97
CA GLY A 112 -1.95 5.92 9.16
C GLY A 112 -1.61 7.00 8.12
N LEU A 113 -2.42 8.05 7.98
CA LEU A 113 -2.28 9.06 6.92
C LEU A 113 -0.93 9.77 6.95
N ALA A 114 -0.49 10.20 8.14
CA ALA A 114 0.75 10.97 8.29
C ALA A 114 1.97 10.11 7.88
N THR A 115 2.06 8.91 8.42
CA THR A 115 3.10 7.92 8.07
C THR A 115 3.07 7.57 6.58
N ALA A 116 1.88 7.34 6.02
CA ALA A 116 1.75 7.02 4.60
C ALA A 116 2.27 8.15 3.70
N ARG A 117 2.01 9.42 4.04
CA ARG A 117 2.52 10.57 3.27
C ARG A 117 4.04 10.67 3.34
N GLU A 118 4.62 10.44 4.50
CA GLU A 118 6.07 10.47 4.70
C GLU A 118 6.76 9.39 3.86
N VAL A 119 6.27 8.14 3.94
CA VAL A 119 6.78 7.01 3.14
C VAL A 119 6.66 7.28 1.64
N LEU A 120 5.56 7.86 1.19
CA LEU A 120 5.35 8.17 -0.23
C LEU A 120 6.24 9.32 -0.72
N LEU A 121 6.47 10.35 0.11
CA LEU A 121 7.41 11.42 -0.20
C LEU A 121 8.83 10.88 -0.35
N GLU A 122 9.24 9.98 0.55
CA GLU A 122 10.54 9.30 0.46
C GLU A 122 10.62 8.42 -0.79
N GLY A 123 9.56 7.66 -1.10
CA GLY A 123 9.47 6.85 -2.31
C GLY A 123 9.49 7.67 -3.61
N GLU A 124 8.86 8.85 -3.63
CA GLU A 124 8.84 9.77 -4.78
C GLU A 124 10.22 10.42 -4.99
N LEU A 125 10.93 10.77 -3.92
CA LEU A 125 12.32 11.23 -3.98
C LEU A 125 13.26 10.16 -4.59
N ILE A 126 12.98 8.88 -4.34
CA ILE A 126 13.75 7.76 -4.91
C ILE A 126 13.33 7.47 -6.36
N SER A 127 12.05 7.66 -6.68
CA SER A 127 11.46 7.24 -7.96
C SER A 127 11.51 8.31 -9.05
N GLY A 128 11.73 9.59 -8.71
CA GLY A 128 12.02 10.67 -9.67
C GLY A 128 10.92 10.96 -10.71
N GLU A 129 9.72 10.41 -10.56
CA GLU A 129 8.64 10.54 -11.54
C GLU A 129 7.67 11.65 -11.13
N THR A 130 7.57 12.70 -11.95
CA THR A 130 6.67 13.83 -11.68
C THR A 130 5.21 13.40 -11.82
N PRO A 131 4.34 13.65 -10.82
CA PRO A 131 2.94 13.26 -10.91
C PRO A 131 2.25 14.06 -12.04
N ALA A 132 1.55 13.35 -12.92
CA ALA A 132 0.76 13.97 -13.97
C ALA A 132 -0.35 14.81 -13.33
N GLN A 133 -0.33 16.12 -13.55
CA GLN A 133 -1.34 17.05 -13.03
C GLN A 133 -2.72 16.69 -13.59
N VAL A 134 -3.69 16.44 -12.69
CA VAL A 134 -5.08 16.20 -13.07
C VAL A 134 -5.68 17.53 -13.55
N VAL A 135 -5.75 17.72 -14.87
CA VAL A 135 -6.38 18.92 -15.44
C VAL A 135 -7.89 18.71 -15.49
N THR A 136 -8.65 19.59 -14.83
CA THR A 136 -10.13 19.54 -14.91
C THR A 136 -10.57 19.83 -16.36
N PRO A 137 -11.45 19.01 -16.96
CA PRO A 137 -11.83 19.15 -18.36
C PRO A 137 -12.46 20.51 -18.69
N ALA A 138 -13.18 21.11 -17.73
CA ALA A 138 -13.75 22.45 -17.87
C ALA A 138 -12.68 23.55 -18.02
N ARG A 139 -11.58 23.48 -17.26
CA ARG A 139 -10.48 24.46 -17.38
C ARG A 139 -9.76 24.34 -18.72
N LEU A 140 -9.59 23.12 -19.24
CA LEU A 140 -9.03 22.88 -20.57
C LEU A 140 -9.92 23.50 -21.65
N LEU A 141 -11.24 23.27 -21.57
CA LEU A 141 -12.19 23.81 -22.55
C LEU A 141 -12.21 25.34 -22.52
N VAL A 142 -12.24 25.94 -21.33
CA VAL A 142 -12.16 27.41 -21.17
C VAL A 142 -10.86 27.95 -21.76
N GLY A 143 -9.72 27.32 -21.47
CA GLY A 143 -8.43 27.72 -22.02
C GLY A 143 -8.38 27.61 -23.55
N LEU A 144 -8.92 26.52 -24.11
CA LEU A 144 -8.98 26.31 -25.56
C LEU A 144 -9.87 27.35 -26.25
N VAL A 145 -11.06 27.62 -25.70
CA VAL A 145 -12.00 28.61 -26.24
C VAL A 145 -11.41 30.01 -26.17
N ALA A 146 -10.74 30.37 -25.07
CA ALA A 146 -10.05 31.65 -24.95
C ALA A 146 -8.94 31.79 -25.99
N ALA A 147 -8.11 30.75 -26.19
CA ALA A 147 -7.05 30.77 -27.19
C ALA A 147 -7.62 30.92 -28.61
N LEU A 148 -8.70 30.20 -28.95
CA LEU A 148 -9.38 30.33 -30.24
C LEU A 148 -10.00 31.72 -30.45
N ALA A 149 -10.64 32.28 -29.42
CA ALA A 149 -11.23 33.62 -29.49
C ALA A 149 -10.15 34.69 -29.69
N ILE A 150 -9.02 34.59 -28.99
CA ILE A 150 -7.88 35.48 -29.16
C ILE A 150 -7.33 35.37 -30.58
N GLY A 151 -7.12 34.14 -31.09
CA GLY A 151 -6.66 33.92 -32.46
C GLY A 151 -7.61 34.52 -33.51
N ALA A 152 -8.92 34.29 -33.35
CA ALA A 152 -9.92 34.86 -34.24
C ALA A 152 -9.94 36.39 -34.20
N LEU A 153 -9.80 37.00 -33.02
CA LEU A 153 -9.77 38.44 -32.85
C LEU A 153 -8.53 39.07 -33.50
N VAL A 154 -7.36 38.43 -33.37
CA VAL A 154 -6.13 38.86 -34.05
C VAL A 154 -6.29 38.83 -35.56
N VAL A 155 -6.83 37.74 -36.12
CA VAL A 155 -7.08 37.62 -37.57
C VAL A 155 -8.07 38.69 -38.04
N TRP A 156 -9.14 38.94 -37.27
CA TRP A 156 -10.14 39.94 -37.59
C TRP A 156 -9.56 41.36 -37.61
N VAL A 157 -8.78 41.74 -36.60
CA VAL A 157 -8.12 43.06 -36.54
C VAL A 157 -7.13 43.24 -37.68
N LEU A 158 -6.34 42.21 -38.01
CA LEU A 158 -5.42 42.26 -39.15
C LEU A 158 -6.17 42.43 -40.47
N SER A 159 -7.32 41.78 -40.65
CA SER A 159 -8.12 41.94 -41.87
C SER A 159 -8.64 43.37 -42.07
N LEU A 160 -8.99 44.07 -40.97
CA LEU A 160 -9.43 45.47 -41.01
C LEU A 160 -8.29 46.46 -41.31
N LEU A 161 -7.05 46.09 -41.02
CA LEU A 161 -5.88 46.94 -41.28
C LEU A 161 -5.33 46.78 -42.69
N VAL A 162 -5.59 45.64 -43.35
CA VAL A 162 -5.08 45.32 -44.69
C VAL A 162 -6.13 45.59 -45.80
N GLY A 163 -7.42 45.58 -45.45
CA GLY A 163 -8.51 45.86 -46.39
C GLY A 163 -9.03 47.29 -46.33
#